data_AF-A0A1Q7XCM9-F1
#
_entry.id   AF-A0A1Q7XCM9-F1
#
_cell.length_a   1.000
_cell.length_b   1.000
_cell.length_c   1.000
_cell.angle_alpha   90.00
_cell.angle_beta   90.00
_cell.angle_gamma   90.00
#
_symmetry.space_group_name_H-M   'P 1'
#
loop_
_entity.id
_entity.type
_entity.pdbx_description
1 polymer ?
#
loop_
_entity_poly.entity_id
_entity_poly.type
_entity_poly.pdbx_seq_one_letter_code
_entity_poly.pdbx_strand_id
1 'polypeptide(L)'
;MPDKAGGNPLLNDKQNCRHFREEMPRKKLLKATRVIAVVAIIAIAIFLAWWFLIRQPPVPHNIIQLSGRIEGDDSTVAAKNSGRIREIRVREGDTVKAGDVIAILDEEQAAAREEQARSAAQGAETRVTRSQEQIAVLQEQLKQARITTEQARLDAQGRVAQAEAQVASAEANLSQAQAAHEQARYDVEKFTRLARSGDVSDRQREQAHTTAEAQAAVVESMKKQVAAARGALTAARANLENPPIRSSQAAAIQKQISQAQADVAAAQADAERARAQLKESQANRSDLTVVAPFDGTIATRVAEPGEVVSPGTAIVTMVDLSRIYLRGFVPEGDIARVKLDQPARIYLDSNPKVAIDAVVSRVDPESSFTP
;
A
#
# COMPACT_ATOMS: atom_id res chain seq x y z
N MET A 1 25.60 -18.32 90.15
CA MET A 1 26.62 -18.61 91.17
C MET A 1 27.96 -18.73 90.48
N PRO A 2 29.06 -18.14 90.99
CA PRO A 2 29.24 -16.89 91.74
C PRO A 2 30.06 -15.88 90.87
N ASP A 3 30.03 -14.56 91.05
CA ASP A 3 30.27 -13.75 92.26
C ASP A 3 31.75 -13.62 92.63
N LYS A 4 32.15 -12.38 92.94
CA LYS A 4 33.34 -11.87 93.68
C LYS A 4 33.89 -10.60 93.00
N ALA A 5 33.60 -9.38 93.45
CA ALA A 5 33.62 -8.80 94.81
C ALA A 5 35.02 -8.79 95.46
N GLY A 6 35.38 -7.61 96.00
CA GLY A 6 36.55 -7.34 96.82
C GLY A 6 37.46 -6.31 96.14
N GLY A 7 37.68 -5.10 96.64
CA GLY A 7 37.68 -4.66 98.03
C GLY A 7 39.08 -4.10 98.36
N ASN A 8 39.12 -2.79 98.61
CA ASN A 8 40.09 -1.95 99.35
C ASN A 8 40.99 -2.71 100.39
N PRO A 9 42.10 -2.16 100.96
CA PRO A 9 42.45 -0.74 101.10
C PRO A 9 43.96 -0.32 101.11
N LEU A 10 44.15 1.01 101.08
CA LEU A 10 45.12 1.85 101.82
C LEU A 10 46.32 1.19 102.54
N LEU A 11 47.53 1.70 102.22
CA LEU A 11 48.65 2.00 103.13
C LEU A 11 49.60 2.95 102.34
N ASN A 12 49.62 4.26 102.61
CA ASN A 12 50.35 4.92 103.70
C ASN A 12 51.88 4.74 103.56
N ASP A 13 52.54 5.70 102.92
CA ASP A 13 53.90 6.05 103.32
C ASP A 13 54.11 7.56 103.27
N LYS A 14 54.39 8.11 104.45
CA LYS A 14 54.72 9.51 104.70
C LYS A 14 56.25 9.61 104.70
N GLN A 15 56.72 10.83 104.46
CA GLN A 15 58.06 11.35 104.74
C GLN A 15 59.06 11.23 103.59
N ASN A 16 59.28 12.35 102.89
CA ASN A 16 60.53 13.06 103.13
C ASN A 16 60.41 14.55 102.80
N CYS A 17 60.73 15.39 103.77
CA CYS A 17 60.86 16.83 103.63
C CYS A 17 62.15 17.16 102.90
N ARG A 18 62.15 18.19 102.04
CA ARG A 18 63.20 19.24 102.05
C ARG A 18 62.75 20.47 101.25
N HIS A 19 62.92 21.61 101.92
CA HIS A 19 62.71 22.98 101.49
C HIS A 19 63.29 23.31 100.10
N PHE A 20 62.57 24.12 99.33
CA PHE A 20 63.14 25.32 98.70
C PHE A 20 62.02 26.33 98.38
N ARG A 21 62.14 27.54 98.94
CA ARG A 21 61.23 28.68 98.77
C ARG A 21 61.92 29.66 97.83
N GLU A 22 61.31 30.01 96.71
CA GLU A 22 61.68 31.17 95.89
C GLU A 22 60.43 31.93 95.43
N GLU A 23 60.40 33.23 95.75
CA GLU A 23 59.36 34.20 95.44
C GLU A 23 59.61 34.85 94.07
N MET A 24 58.55 35.12 93.29
CA MET A 24 58.65 35.85 92.01
C MET A 24 57.94 37.23 92.07
N PRO A 25 58.58 38.34 91.64
CA PRO A 25 58.11 39.70 91.86
C PRO A 25 57.12 40.23 90.78
N ARG A 26 56.06 40.90 91.25
CA ARG A 26 55.09 41.68 90.46
C ARG A 26 55.70 42.98 89.93
N LYS A 27 55.78 43.19 88.60
CA LYS A 27 55.83 44.53 87.92
C LYS A 27 56.00 44.47 86.37
N LYS A 28 55.14 43.78 85.59
CA LYS A 28 55.12 43.88 84.10
C LYS A 28 53.74 43.73 83.40
N LEU A 29 52.62 44.13 84.04
CA LEU A 29 51.26 43.86 83.52
C LEU A 29 50.58 45.00 82.72
N LEU A 30 51.10 46.23 82.72
CA LEU A 30 50.41 47.39 82.10
C LEU A 30 50.75 47.67 80.63
N LYS A 31 51.83 47.08 80.07
CA LYS A 31 52.21 47.25 78.65
C LYS A 31 51.57 46.21 77.73
N ALA A 32 51.20 45.04 78.25
CA ALA A 32 50.60 43.95 77.47
C ALA A 32 49.14 44.23 77.07
N THR A 33 48.39 44.97 77.89
CA THR A 33 46.96 45.26 77.64
C THR A 33 46.71 46.18 76.44
N ARG A 34 47.62 47.12 76.13
CA ARG A 34 47.50 48.00 74.96
C ARG A 34 47.76 47.28 73.64
N VAL A 35 48.66 46.29 73.62
CA VAL A 35 48.95 45.49 72.42
C VAL A 35 47.76 44.59 72.07
N ILE A 36 47.12 43.99 73.08
CA ILE A 36 45.93 43.14 72.90
C ILE A 36 44.75 43.94 72.31
N ALA A 37 44.54 45.19 72.75
CA ALA A 37 43.47 46.03 72.23
C ALA A 37 43.64 46.40 70.74
N VAL A 38 44.88 46.69 70.30
CA VAL A 38 45.16 47.03 68.90
C VAL A 38 45.01 45.79 68.00
N VAL A 39 45.47 44.63 68.45
CA VAL A 39 45.29 43.37 67.72
C VAL A 39 43.81 43.01 67.58
N ALA A 40 42.99 43.25 68.62
CA ALA A 40 41.55 43.03 68.55
C ALA A 40 40.86 43.95 67.53
N ILE A 41 41.24 45.23 67.46
CA ILE A 41 40.68 46.17 66.48
C ILE A 41 41.07 45.78 65.05
N ILE A 42 42.32 45.37 64.82
CA ILE A 42 42.78 44.91 63.50
C ILE A 42 42.06 43.61 63.12
N ALA A 43 41.88 42.67 64.06
CA ALA A 43 41.12 41.46 63.82
C ALA A 43 39.65 41.74 63.49
N ILE A 44 39.02 42.71 64.17
CA ILE A 44 37.66 43.15 63.88
C ILE A 44 37.58 43.84 62.50
N ALA A 45 38.55 44.67 62.14
CA ALA A 45 38.59 45.32 60.84
C ALA A 45 38.79 44.32 59.70
N ILE A 46 39.68 43.33 59.88
CA ILE A 46 39.86 42.21 58.94
C ILE A 46 38.60 41.37 58.88
N PHE A 47 37.96 41.07 60.01
CA PHE A 47 36.71 40.32 60.07
C PHE A 47 35.57 41.05 59.36
N LEU A 48 35.43 42.36 59.57
CA LEU A 48 34.41 43.19 58.91
C LEU A 48 34.69 43.33 57.41
N ALA A 49 35.94 43.51 57.00
CA ALA A 49 36.32 43.56 55.58
C ALA A 49 36.08 42.21 54.89
N TRP A 50 36.46 41.10 55.54
CA TRP A 50 36.19 39.74 55.09
C TRP A 50 34.69 39.46 55.01
N TRP A 51 33.93 39.90 56.01
CA TRP A 51 32.48 39.77 56.07
C TRP A 51 31.75 40.59 54.99
N PHE A 52 32.26 41.78 54.67
CA PHE A 52 31.65 42.66 53.68
C PHE A 52 32.03 42.31 52.23
N LEU A 53 33.25 41.81 52.00
CA LEU A 53 33.73 41.42 50.66
C LEU A 53 33.27 40.01 50.23
N ILE A 54 32.97 39.12 51.18
CA ILE A 54 32.56 37.72 50.88
C ILE A 54 31.04 37.53 50.97
N ARG A 55 30.30 38.50 51.55
CA ARG A 55 28.84 38.49 51.49
C ARG A 55 28.35 38.81 50.08
N GLN A 56 28.00 37.77 49.35
CA GLN A 56 27.15 37.91 48.16
C GLN A 56 25.80 38.55 48.58
N PRO A 57 25.24 39.48 47.79
CA PRO A 57 23.97 40.12 48.12
C PRO A 57 22.88 39.04 48.32
N PRO A 58 22.06 39.13 49.38
CA PRO A 58 21.01 38.15 49.63
C PRO A 58 20.04 38.15 48.44
N VAL A 59 19.85 36.98 47.83
CA VAL A 59 18.81 36.77 46.83
C VAL A 59 17.47 37.17 47.47
N PRO A 60 16.70 38.08 46.88
CA PRO A 60 15.39 38.48 47.41
C PRO A 60 14.51 37.24 47.69
N HIS A 61 13.78 37.23 48.81
CA HIS A 61 12.94 36.11 49.26
C HIS A 61 11.82 35.69 48.27
N ASN A 62 11.62 36.44 47.19
CA ASN A 62 10.66 36.19 46.12
C ASN A 62 11.28 35.57 44.85
N ILE A 63 12.58 35.28 44.84
CA ILE A 63 13.28 34.66 43.72
C ILE A 63 13.72 33.26 44.16
N ILE A 64 13.18 32.24 43.51
CA ILE A 64 13.62 30.85 43.70
C ILE A 64 14.78 30.62 42.73
N GLN A 65 15.98 30.46 43.28
CA GLN A 65 17.12 30.06 42.48
C GLN A 65 17.12 28.54 42.35
N LEU A 66 17.18 28.07 41.11
CA LEU A 66 17.17 26.65 40.76
C LEU A 66 18.28 26.37 39.76
N SER A 67 18.92 25.23 39.91
CA SER A 67 19.80 24.66 38.90
C SER A 67 19.01 23.70 38.03
N GLY A 68 19.38 23.64 36.77
CA GLY A 68 18.70 22.82 35.78
C GLY A 68 19.58 22.49 34.61
N ARG A 69 19.09 21.62 33.74
CA ARG A 69 19.78 21.23 32.51
C ARG A 69 18.94 21.66 31.32
N ILE A 70 19.61 22.11 30.27
CA ILE A 70 18.96 22.28 28.97
C ILE A 70 18.83 20.90 28.36
N GLU A 71 17.61 20.54 28.01
CA GLU A 71 17.25 19.32 27.32
C GLU A 71 16.48 19.67 26.04
N GLY A 72 16.56 18.80 25.04
CA GLY A 72 15.72 18.86 23.86
C GLY A 72 14.96 17.55 23.73
N ASP A 73 13.89 17.55 22.95
CA ASP A 73 13.17 16.31 22.64
C ASP A 73 14.10 15.39 21.85
N ASP A 74 14.40 14.23 22.41
CA ASP A 74 15.23 13.20 21.79
C ASP A 74 14.38 12.10 21.15
N SER A 75 14.89 11.55 20.05
CA SER A 75 14.27 10.43 19.36
C SER A 75 15.35 9.44 18.93
N THR A 76 15.17 8.19 19.34
CA THR A 76 16.04 7.10 18.92
C THR A 76 15.67 6.65 17.52
N VAL A 77 16.64 6.69 16.61
CA VAL A 77 16.51 6.13 15.26
C VAL A 77 17.03 4.70 15.30
N ALA A 78 16.14 3.75 14.99
CA ALA A 78 16.39 2.32 15.07
C ALA A 78 16.37 1.65 13.70
N ALA A 79 17.04 0.50 13.58
CA ALA A 79 16.94 -0.37 12.42
C ALA A 79 15.50 -0.90 12.29
N LYS A 80 14.92 -0.84 11.09
CA LYS A 80 13.62 -1.47 10.82
C LYS A 80 13.74 -2.95 10.49
N ASN A 81 14.85 -3.33 9.85
CA ASN A 81 15.15 -4.69 9.41
C ASN A 81 16.43 -5.21 10.04
N SER A 82 16.53 -6.53 10.16
CA SER A 82 17.76 -7.18 10.61
C SER A 82 18.84 -7.13 9.53
N GLY A 83 20.08 -6.86 9.91
CA GLY A 83 21.20 -6.88 8.99
C GLY A 83 22.51 -6.51 9.66
N ARG A 84 23.63 -6.73 8.95
CA ARG A 84 24.93 -6.23 9.38
C ARG A 84 25.09 -4.78 8.95
N ILE A 85 25.50 -3.90 9.85
CA ILE A 85 25.83 -2.50 9.50
C ILE A 85 27.07 -2.52 8.61
N ARG A 86 26.93 -2.04 7.37
CA ARG A 86 28.06 -1.88 6.45
C ARG A 86 28.84 -0.61 6.77
N GLU A 87 28.14 0.50 6.94
CA GLU A 87 28.73 1.78 7.29
C GLU A 87 27.75 2.69 8.04
N ILE A 88 28.30 3.57 8.89
CA ILE A 88 27.58 4.67 9.54
C ILE A 88 28.21 5.96 9.03
N ARG A 89 27.39 6.85 8.46
CA ARG A 89 27.81 8.07 7.76
C ARG A 89 27.82 9.32 8.64
N VAL A 90 27.38 9.19 9.88
CA VAL A 90 27.26 10.30 10.84
C VAL A 90 28.06 10.03 12.11
N ARG A 91 28.42 11.11 12.80
CA ARG A 91 29.10 11.12 14.09
C ARG A 91 28.30 11.92 15.11
N GLU A 92 28.59 11.69 16.39
CA GLU A 92 28.03 12.51 17.47
C GLU A 92 28.41 13.98 17.28
N GLY A 93 27.43 14.87 17.45
CA GLY A 93 27.55 16.30 17.20
C GLY A 93 27.27 16.73 15.75
N ASP A 94 27.14 15.81 14.80
CA ASP A 94 26.80 16.16 13.42
C ASP A 94 25.35 16.66 13.33
N THR A 95 25.14 17.71 12.54
CA THR A 95 23.80 18.21 12.20
C THR A 95 23.33 17.55 10.91
N VAL A 96 22.13 16.97 10.94
CA VAL A 96 21.52 16.26 9.82
C VAL A 96 20.13 16.81 9.51
N LYS A 97 19.72 16.68 8.26
CA LYS A 97 18.37 17.02 7.80
C LYS A 97 17.51 15.78 7.67
N ALA A 98 16.19 15.96 7.70
CA ALA A 98 15.23 14.91 7.43
C ALA A 98 15.53 14.25 6.06
N GLY A 99 15.66 12.92 6.06
CA GLY A 99 16.00 12.11 4.89
C GLY A 99 17.49 11.88 4.69
N ASP A 100 18.39 12.53 5.44
CA ASP A 100 19.82 12.26 5.35
C ASP A 100 20.14 10.83 5.80
N VAL A 101 21.05 10.17 5.07
CA VAL A 101 21.43 8.78 5.33
C VAL A 101 22.34 8.70 6.56
N ILE A 102 21.88 8.00 7.59
CA ILE A 102 22.59 7.78 8.85
C ILE A 102 23.46 6.52 8.76
N ALA A 103 22.87 5.40 8.35
CA ALA A 103 23.54 4.11 8.28
C ALA A 103 23.02 3.27 7.12
N ILE A 104 23.89 2.42 6.59
CA ILE A 104 23.57 1.47 5.53
C ILE A 104 23.88 0.07 6.04
N LEU A 105 22.90 -0.81 5.97
CA LEU A 105 23.04 -2.23 6.27
C LEU A 105 23.42 -3.00 4.99
N ASP A 106 23.90 -4.22 5.15
CA ASP A 106 24.22 -5.11 4.03
C ASP A 106 22.95 -5.47 3.22
N GLU A 107 22.95 -5.13 1.93
CA GLU A 107 21.81 -5.28 1.03
C GLU A 107 21.89 -6.52 0.12
N GLU A 108 22.99 -7.28 0.10
CA GLU A 108 23.22 -8.28 -0.96
C GLU A 108 22.07 -9.31 -1.06
N GLN A 109 21.63 -9.84 0.09
CA GLN A 109 20.52 -10.78 0.14
C GLN A 109 19.17 -10.15 -0.20
N ALA A 110 18.95 -8.89 0.20
CA ALA A 110 17.71 -8.17 -0.08
C ALA A 110 17.60 -7.80 -1.57
N ALA A 111 18.72 -7.41 -2.19
CA ALA A 111 18.81 -7.13 -3.62
C ALA A 111 18.56 -8.40 -4.45
N ALA A 112 19.12 -9.54 -4.06
CA ALA A 112 18.83 -10.82 -4.72
C ALA A 112 17.34 -11.20 -4.65
N ARG A 113 16.69 -10.97 -3.49
CA ARG A 113 15.25 -11.19 -3.31
C ARG A 113 14.40 -10.21 -4.13
N GLU A 114 14.81 -8.94 -4.22
CA GLU A 114 14.15 -7.95 -5.07
C GLU A 114 14.20 -8.39 -6.55
N GLU A 115 15.37 -8.82 -7.03
CA GLU A 115 15.54 -9.25 -8.42
C GLU A 115 14.75 -10.52 -8.74
N GLN A 116 14.70 -11.47 -7.82
CA GLN A 116 13.84 -12.65 -7.93
C GLN A 116 12.35 -12.26 -8.02
N ALA A 117 11.89 -11.35 -7.16
CA ALA A 117 10.51 -10.87 -7.17
C ALA A 117 10.19 -10.07 -8.46
N ARG A 118 11.16 -9.31 -8.97
CA ARG A 118 11.04 -8.57 -10.24
C ARG A 118 10.86 -9.51 -11.42
N SER A 119 11.71 -10.55 -11.50
CA SER A 119 11.60 -11.58 -12.52
C SER A 119 10.26 -12.32 -12.45
N ALA A 120 9.77 -12.62 -11.24
CA ALA A 120 8.46 -13.22 -11.04
C ALA A 120 7.32 -12.31 -11.50
N ALA A 121 7.37 -11.00 -11.19
CA ALA A 121 6.40 -10.02 -11.65
C ALA A 121 6.38 -9.91 -13.18
N GLN A 122 7.55 -9.81 -13.81
CA GLN A 122 7.67 -9.76 -15.27
C GLN A 122 7.15 -11.06 -15.93
N GLY A 123 7.42 -12.21 -15.35
CA GLY A 123 6.89 -13.49 -15.81
C GLY A 123 5.36 -13.56 -15.73
N ALA A 124 4.78 -13.05 -14.64
CA ALA A 124 3.34 -12.98 -14.47
C ALA A 124 2.68 -11.99 -15.45
N GLU A 125 3.30 -10.83 -15.69
CA GLU A 125 2.83 -9.87 -16.71
C GLU A 125 2.87 -10.46 -18.12
N THR A 126 3.94 -11.17 -18.47
CA THR A 126 4.04 -11.87 -19.76
C THR A 126 2.92 -12.90 -19.91
N ARG A 127 2.53 -13.58 -18.83
CA ARG A 127 1.41 -14.52 -18.82
C ARG A 127 0.07 -13.83 -19.09
N VAL A 128 -0.14 -12.59 -18.60
CA VAL A 128 -1.31 -11.77 -18.94
C VAL A 128 -1.35 -11.50 -20.43
N THR A 129 -0.24 -11.00 -21.00
CA THR A 129 -0.14 -10.70 -22.43
C THR A 129 -0.42 -11.94 -23.28
N ARG A 130 0.20 -13.08 -22.96
CA ARG A 130 -0.03 -14.35 -23.67
C ARG A 130 -1.50 -14.79 -23.60
N SER A 131 -2.16 -14.60 -22.46
CA SER A 131 -3.57 -14.95 -22.30
C SER A 131 -4.48 -14.02 -23.09
N GLN A 132 -4.13 -12.74 -23.23
CA GLN A 132 -4.83 -11.78 -24.08
C GLN A 132 -4.66 -12.10 -25.58
N GLU A 133 -3.45 -12.47 -26.00
CA GLU A 133 -3.17 -12.91 -27.37
C GLU A 133 -3.99 -14.16 -27.73
N GLN A 134 -4.15 -15.09 -26.80
CA GLN A 134 -5.01 -16.26 -26.99
C GLN A 134 -6.47 -15.87 -27.28
N ILE A 135 -7.00 -14.83 -26.61
CA ILE A 135 -8.34 -14.31 -26.91
C ILE A 135 -8.39 -13.73 -28.32
N ALA A 136 -7.37 -12.97 -28.75
CA ALA A 136 -7.32 -12.40 -30.10
C ALA A 136 -7.36 -13.50 -31.17
N VAL A 137 -6.61 -14.59 -30.98
CA VAL A 137 -6.65 -15.77 -31.86
C VAL A 137 -8.04 -16.41 -31.89
N LEU A 138 -8.67 -16.61 -30.73
CA LEU A 138 -10.03 -17.18 -30.65
C LEU A 138 -11.09 -16.26 -31.29
N GLN A 139 -10.92 -14.94 -31.18
CA GLN A 139 -11.81 -13.97 -31.82
C GLN A 139 -11.70 -14.03 -33.35
N GLU A 140 -10.49 -14.18 -33.89
CA GLU A 140 -10.33 -14.35 -35.34
C GLU A 140 -10.92 -15.68 -35.82
N GLN A 141 -10.76 -16.76 -35.05
CA GLN A 141 -11.42 -18.04 -35.34
C GLN A 141 -12.96 -17.91 -35.31
N LEU A 142 -13.51 -17.17 -34.35
CA LEU A 142 -14.95 -16.91 -34.27
C LEU A 142 -15.45 -16.12 -35.48
N LYS A 143 -14.70 -15.10 -35.89
CA LYS A 143 -15.01 -14.30 -37.07
C LYS A 143 -15.01 -15.17 -38.33
N GLN A 144 -14.00 -16.02 -38.50
CA GLN A 144 -13.95 -16.95 -39.63
C GLN A 144 -15.14 -17.94 -39.60
N ALA A 145 -15.47 -18.50 -38.44
CA ALA A 145 -16.62 -19.40 -38.29
C ALA A 145 -17.95 -18.71 -38.64
N ARG A 146 -18.11 -17.43 -38.27
CA ARG A 146 -19.27 -16.62 -38.64
C ARG A 146 -19.33 -16.37 -40.15
N ILE A 147 -18.21 -16.03 -40.78
CA ILE A 147 -18.14 -15.84 -42.24
C ILE A 147 -18.55 -17.11 -42.97
N THR A 148 -18.02 -18.27 -42.60
CA THR A 148 -18.41 -19.56 -43.19
C THR A 148 -19.90 -19.84 -43.02
N THR A 149 -20.47 -19.50 -41.86
CA THR A 149 -21.91 -19.64 -41.60
C THR A 149 -22.76 -18.74 -42.49
N GLU A 150 -22.35 -17.48 -42.65
CA GLU A 150 -23.02 -16.52 -43.53
C GLU A 150 -22.92 -16.90 -45.01
N GLN A 151 -21.75 -17.36 -45.47
CA GLN A 151 -21.59 -17.88 -46.83
C GLN A 151 -22.52 -19.07 -47.09
N ALA A 152 -22.56 -20.04 -46.19
CA ALA A 152 -23.48 -21.18 -46.31
C ALA A 152 -24.97 -20.76 -46.30
N ARG A 153 -25.31 -19.68 -45.58
CA ARG A 153 -26.66 -19.08 -45.59
C ARG A 153 -26.96 -18.44 -46.94
N LEU A 154 -26.06 -17.65 -47.49
CA LEU A 154 -26.20 -17.03 -48.82
C LEU A 154 -26.35 -18.10 -49.92
N ASP A 155 -25.54 -19.16 -49.88
CA ASP A 155 -25.65 -20.27 -50.83
C ASP A 155 -27.02 -20.98 -50.73
N ALA A 156 -27.52 -21.18 -49.52
CA ALA A 156 -28.84 -21.75 -49.29
C ALA A 156 -29.95 -20.83 -49.81
N GLN A 157 -29.82 -19.51 -49.62
CA GLN A 157 -30.75 -18.52 -50.19
C GLN A 157 -30.74 -18.55 -51.72
N GLY A 158 -29.56 -18.65 -52.34
CA GLY A 158 -29.43 -18.82 -53.79
C GLY A 158 -30.15 -20.06 -54.32
N ARG A 159 -30.04 -21.20 -53.61
CA ARG A 159 -30.79 -22.43 -53.94
C ARG A 159 -32.30 -22.27 -53.81
N VAL A 160 -32.77 -21.53 -52.81
CA VAL A 160 -34.20 -21.20 -52.67
C VAL A 160 -34.66 -20.36 -53.86
N ALA A 161 -33.95 -19.30 -54.20
CA ALA A 161 -34.28 -18.44 -55.34
C ALA A 161 -34.31 -19.23 -56.66
N GLN A 162 -33.36 -20.15 -56.87
CA GLN A 162 -33.35 -21.03 -58.04
C GLN A 162 -34.57 -21.97 -58.07
N ALA A 163 -34.93 -22.57 -56.93
CA ALA A 163 -36.11 -23.44 -56.83
C ALA A 163 -37.42 -22.65 -57.03
N GLU A 164 -37.49 -21.40 -56.56
CA GLU A 164 -38.63 -20.51 -56.80
C GLU A 164 -38.79 -20.21 -58.30
N ALA A 165 -37.68 -19.92 -58.99
CA ALA A 165 -37.69 -19.74 -60.45
C ALA A 165 -38.14 -21.00 -61.21
N GLN A 166 -37.78 -22.19 -60.73
CA GLN A 166 -38.25 -23.46 -61.32
C GLN A 166 -39.75 -23.69 -61.12
N VAL A 167 -40.28 -23.37 -59.94
CA VAL A 167 -41.73 -23.41 -59.69
C VAL A 167 -42.45 -22.44 -60.62
N ALA A 168 -41.98 -21.20 -60.73
CA ALA A 168 -42.58 -20.21 -61.61
C ALA A 168 -42.59 -20.66 -63.09
N SER A 169 -41.51 -21.26 -63.57
CA SER A 169 -41.43 -21.84 -64.92
C SER A 169 -42.40 -23.02 -65.12
N ALA A 170 -42.47 -23.93 -64.15
CA ALA A 170 -43.41 -25.06 -64.20
C ALA A 170 -44.88 -24.58 -64.17
N GLU A 171 -45.18 -23.54 -63.39
CA GLU A 171 -46.51 -22.93 -63.33
C GLU A 171 -46.88 -22.25 -64.65
N ALA A 172 -45.94 -21.58 -65.30
CA ALA A 172 -46.15 -21.01 -66.65
C ALA A 172 -46.45 -22.10 -67.69
N ASN A 173 -45.71 -23.22 -67.67
CA ASN A 173 -45.96 -24.36 -68.57
C ASN A 173 -47.33 -25.01 -68.32
N LEU A 174 -47.72 -25.14 -67.04
CA LEU A 174 -49.05 -25.60 -66.66
C LEU A 174 -50.14 -24.66 -67.18
N SER A 175 -49.95 -23.35 -67.04
CA SER A 175 -50.90 -22.34 -67.54
C SER A 175 -51.06 -22.44 -69.06
N GLN A 176 -49.98 -22.66 -69.81
CA GLN A 176 -50.04 -22.87 -71.26
C GLN A 176 -50.80 -24.16 -71.62
N ALA A 177 -50.52 -25.27 -70.91
CA ALA A 177 -51.22 -26.53 -71.13
C ALA A 177 -52.72 -26.42 -70.80
N GLN A 178 -53.08 -25.67 -69.75
CA GLN A 178 -54.47 -25.40 -69.39
C GLN A 178 -55.19 -24.61 -70.47
N ALA A 179 -54.57 -23.54 -71.00
CA ALA A 179 -55.14 -22.77 -72.11
C ALA A 179 -55.35 -23.64 -73.37
N ALA A 180 -54.39 -24.51 -73.70
CA ALA A 180 -54.51 -25.44 -74.83
C ALA A 180 -55.64 -26.47 -74.62
N HIS A 181 -55.79 -27.01 -73.41
CA HIS A 181 -56.89 -27.91 -73.07
C HIS A 181 -58.25 -27.20 -73.11
N GLU A 182 -58.32 -25.95 -72.64
CA GLU A 182 -59.54 -25.13 -72.70
C GLU A 182 -59.97 -24.87 -74.15
N GLN A 183 -59.03 -24.57 -75.04
CA GLN A 183 -59.30 -24.44 -76.47
C GLN A 183 -59.80 -25.77 -77.08
N ALA A 184 -59.16 -26.90 -76.76
CA ALA A 184 -59.60 -28.22 -77.22
C ALA A 184 -61.00 -28.58 -76.70
N ARG A 185 -61.33 -28.20 -75.46
CA ARG A 185 -62.68 -28.36 -74.90
C ARG A 185 -63.73 -27.51 -75.64
N TYR A 186 -63.38 -26.27 -75.96
CA TYR A 186 -64.26 -25.41 -76.76
C TYR A 186 -64.53 -26.03 -78.14
N ASP A 187 -63.51 -26.61 -78.79
CA ASP A 187 -63.67 -27.32 -80.06
C ASP A 187 -64.58 -28.54 -79.93
N VAL A 188 -64.45 -29.33 -78.86
CA VAL A 188 -65.39 -30.43 -78.55
C VAL A 188 -66.82 -29.93 -78.48
N GLU A 189 -67.10 -28.86 -77.73
CA GLU A 189 -68.44 -28.30 -77.59
C GLU A 189 -68.99 -27.78 -78.93
N LYS A 190 -68.14 -27.11 -79.71
CA LYS A 190 -68.46 -26.59 -81.04
C LYS A 190 -68.81 -27.71 -82.02
N PHE A 191 -67.95 -28.71 -82.17
CA PHE A 191 -68.17 -29.84 -83.09
C PHE A 191 -69.30 -30.75 -82.63
N THR A 192 -69.54 -30.88 -81.33
CA THR A 192 -70.70 -31.61 -80.80
C THR A 192 -72.01 -30.93 -81.21
N ARG A 193 -72.05 -29.59 -81.19
CA ARG A 193 -73.22 -28.81 -81.62
C ARG A 193 -73.45 -28.91 -83.14
N LEU A 194 -72.39 -28.77 -83.93
CA LEU A 194 -72.45 -28.87 -85.41
C LEU A 194 -72.77 -30.30 -85.89
N ALA A 195 -72.33 -31.33 -85.17
CA ALA A 195 -72.66 -32.72 -85.51
C ALA A 195 -74.16 -33.01 -85.31
N ARG A 196 -74.79 -32.38 -84.30
CA ARG A 196 -76.25 -32.49 -84.07
C ARG A 196 -77.08 -31.81 -85.17
N SER A 197 -76.57 -30.75 -85.79
CA SER A 197 -77.22 -30.08 -86.93
C SER A 197 -76.91 -30.72 -88.28
N GLY A 198 -75.96 -31.67 -88.35
CA GLY A 198 -75.57 -32.38 -89.58
C GLY A 198 -74.48 -31.69 -90.41
N ASP A 199 -73.87 -30.62 -89.88
CA ASP A 199 -72.91 -29.77 -90.62
C ASP A 199 -71.46 -30.30 -90.63
N VAL A 200 -71.16 -31.31 -89.80
CA VAL A 200 -69.83 -31.95 -89.68
C VAL A 200 -69.94 -33.46 -89.49
N SER A 201 -68.88 -34.20 -89.84
CA SER A 201 -68.83 -35.66 -89.71
C SER A 201 -68.65 -36.11 -88.25
N ASP A 202 -69.26 -37.23 -87.85
CA ASP A 202 -69.00 -37.87 -86.54
C ASP A 202 -67.50 -38.11 -86.27
N ARG A 203 -66.72 -38.41 -87.32
CA ARG A 203 -65.25 -38.55 -87.23
C ARG A 203 -64.57 -37.27 -86.74
N GLN A 204 -65.05 -36.09 -87.13
CA GLN A 204 -64.48 -34.80 -86.69
C GLN A 204 -64.80 -34.52 -85.22
N ARG A 205 -66.01 -34.90 -84.75
CA ARG A 205 -66.39 -34.80 -83.32
C ARG A 205 -65.53 -35.73 -82.47
N GLU A 206 -65.36 -36.98 -82.89
CA GLU A 206 -64.55 -37.97 -82.17
C GLU A 206 -63.06 -37.59 -82.15
N GLN A 207 -62.55 -37.03 -83.25
CA GLN A 207 -61.21 -36.46 -83.28
C GLN A 207 -61.04 -35.29 -82.30
N ALA A 208 -62.02 -34.39 -82.19
CA ALA A 208 -61.98 -33.31 -81.19
C ALA A 208 -62.02 -33.86 -79.75
N HIS A 209 -62.79 -34.92 -79.49
CA HIS A 209 -62.83 -35.57 -78.18
C HIS A 209 -61.46 -36.17 -77.80
N THR A 210 -60.85 -36.93 -78.71
CA THR A 210 -59.55 -37.56 -78.48
C THR A 210 -58.43 -36.51 -78.31
N THR A 211 -58.47 -35.38 -79.03
CA THR A 211 -57.51 -34.28 -78.80
C THR A 211 -57.71 -33.61 -77.45
N ALA A 212 -58.95 -33.39 -77.00
CA ALA A 212 -59.22 -32.83 -75.68
C ALA A 212 -58.77 -33.75 -74.55
N GLU A 213 -59.01 -35.07 -74.66
CA GLU A 213 -58.51 -36.07 -73.71
C GLU A 213 -56.99 -36.13 -73.67
N ALA A 214 -56.33 -36.08 -74.83
CA ALA A 214 -54.87 -36.00 -74.91
C ALA A 214 -54.33 -34.74 -74.20
N GLN A 215 -54.97 -33.57 -74.40
CA GLN A 215 -54.58 -32.34 -73.69
C GLN A 215 -54.85 -32.41 -72.18
N ALA A 216 -55.90 -33.12 -71.74
CA ALA A 216 -56.16 -33.34 -70.31
C ALA A 216 -55.01 -34.14 -69.65
N ALA A 217 -54.50 -35.17 -70.34
CA ALA A 217 -53.34 -35.92 -69.89
C ALA A 217 -52.06 -35.05 -69.83
N VAL A 218 -51.90 -34.12 -70.77
CA VAL A 218 -50.79 -33.13 -70.74
C VAL A 218 -50.91 -32.21 -69.53
N VAL A 219 -52.10 -31.66 -69.24
CA VAL A 219 -52.33 -30.82 -68.04
C VAL A 219 -51.99 -31.60 -66.76
N GLU A 220 -52.42 -32.86 -66.64
CA GLU A 220 -52.11 -33.68 -65.47
C GLU A 220 -50.61 -33.95 -65.34
N SER A 221 -49.91 -34.18 -66.45
CA SER A 221 -48.45 -34.28 -66.48
C SER A 221 -47.78 -32.98 -65.98
N MET A 222 -48.23 -31.81 -66.45
CA MET A 222 -47.69 -30.52 -66.03
C MET A 222 -48.00 -30.21 -64.56
N LYS A 223 -49.17 -30.61 -64.04
CA LYS A 223 -49.47 -30.50 -62.60
C LYS A 223 -48.47 -31.30 -61.76
N LYS A 224 -48.14 -32.52 -62.18
CA LYS A 224 -47.12 -33.34 -61.51
C LYS A 224 -45.74 -32.69 -61.55
N GLN A 225 -45.39 -32.00 -62.65
CA GLN A 225 -44.15 -31.21 -62.73
C GLN A 225 -44.13 -30.05 -61.74
N VAL A 226 -45.23 -29.28 -61.62
CA VAL A 226 -45.36 -28.22 -60.60
C VAL A 226 -45.23 -28.78 -59.18
N ALA A 227 -45.90 -29.90 -58.90
CA ALA A 227 -45.80 -30.56 -57.59
C ALA A 227 -44.35 -30.98 -57.27
N ALA A 228 -43.63 -31.53 -58.25
CA ALA A 228 -42.22 -31.88 -58.11
C ALA A 228 -41.34 -30.64 -57.84
N ALA A 229 -41.56 -29.55 -58.58
CA ALA A 229 -40.84 -28.28 -58.38
C ALA A 229 -41.11 -27.67 -56.99
N ARG A 230 -42.35 -27.72 -56.51
CA ARG A 230 -42.72 -27.27 -55.15
C ARG A 230 -42.09 -28.14 -54.07
N GLY A 231 -41.97 -29.45 -54.31
CA GLY A 231 -41.21 -30.35 -53.45
C GLY A 231 -39.74 -29.95 -53.34
N ALA A 232 -39.09 -29.64 -54.46
CA ALA A 232 -37.72 -29.14 -54.50
C ALA A 232 -37.55 -27.81 -53.75
N LEU A 233 -38.50 -26.87 -53.91
CA LEU A 233 -38.52 -25.61 -53.16
C LEU A 233 -38.65 -25.85 -51.64
N THR A 234 -39.53 -26.76 -51.23
CA THR A 234 -39.72 -27.09 -49.81
C THR A 234 -38.42 -27.66 -49.21
N ALA A 235 -37.74 -28.56 -49.94
CA ALA A 235 -36.45 -29.09 -49.53
C ALA A 235 -35.37 -28.00 -49.45
N ALA A 236 -35.34 -27.06 -50.40
CA ALA A 236 -34.42 -25.93 -50.38
C ALA A 236 -34.67 -25.01 -49.17
N ARG A 237 -35.93 -24.71 -48.84
CA ARG A 237 -36.31 -23.91 -47.67
C ARG A 237 -35.97 -24.60 -46.35
N ALA A 238 -36.23 -25.90 -46.24
CA ALA A 238 -35.84 -26.69 -45.06
C ALA A 238 -34.32 -26.67 -44.82
N ASN A 239 -33.51 -26.70 -45.89
CA ASN A 239 -32.05 -26.58 -45.79
C ASN A 239 -31.56 -25.18 -45.38
N LEU A 240 -32.35 -24.14 -45.65
CA LEU A 240 -32.09 -22.78 -45.19
C LEU A 240 -32.44 -22.62 -43.70
N GLU A 241 -33.56 -23.21 -43.27
CA GLU A 241 -34.11 -23.15 -41.91
C GLU A 241 -33.45 -24.07 -40.89
N ASN A 242 -32.41 -24.83 -41.25
CA ASN A 242 -31.72 -25.74 -40.33
C ASN A 242 -30.36 -25.17 -39.82
N PRO A 243 -30.37 -24.16 -38.91
CA PRO A 243 -29.17 -23.52 -38.36
C PRO A 243 -28.36 -24.29 -37.29
N PRO A 244 -28.82 -25.36 -36.58
CA PRO A 244 -28.14 -25.85 -35.38
C PRO A 244 -26.68 -26.26 -35.58
N ILE A 245 -26.34 -26.84 -36.74
CA ILE A 245 -24.96 -27.27 -37.04
C ILE A 245 -24.06 -26.06 -37.31
N ARG A 246 -24.61 -24.95 -37.83
CA ARG A 246 -23.83 -23.76 -38.20
C ARG A 246 -23.53 -22.88 -36.99
N SER A 247 -24.50 -22.74 -36.08
CA SER A 247 -24.31 -21.94 -34.86
C SER A 247 -23.56 -22.65 -33.74
N SER A 248 -23.51 -23.99 -33.74
CA SER A 248 -22.87 -24.76 -32.67
C SER A 248 -21.36 -24.55 -32.61
N GLN A 249 -20.68 -24.46 -33.76
CA GLN A 249 -19.24 -24.19 -33.83
C GLN A 249 -18.92 -22.78 -33.32
N ALA A 250 -19.69 -21.77 -33.75
CA ALA A 250 -19.52 -20.40 -33.25
C ALA A 250 -19.82 -20.31 -31.75
N ALA A 251 -20.83 -21.02 -31.25
CA ALA A 251 -21.16 -21.07 -29.83
C ALA A 251 -20.06 -21.75 -28.99
N ALA A 252 -19.44 -22.81 -29.52
CA ALA A 252 -18.32 -23.49 -28.86
C ALA A 252 -17.10 -22.55 -28.73
N ILE A 253 -16.75 -21.82 -29.79
CA ILE A 253 -15.65 -20.84 -29.76
C ILE A 253 -16.00 -19.69 -28.81
N GLN A 254 -17.25 -19.21 -28.80
CA GLN A 254 -17.70 -18.18 -27.86
C GLN A 254 -17.52 -18.64 -26.40
N LYS A 255 -17.81 -19.90 -26.09
CA LYS A 255 -17.57 -20.48 -24.77
C LYS A 255 -16.07 -20.52 -24.46
N GLN A 256 -15.22 -20.90 -25.41
CA GLN A 256 -13.77 -20.86 -25.24
C GLN A 256 -13.25 -19.44 -24.97
N ILE A 257 -13.80 -18.42 -25.65
CA ILE A 257 -13.47 -17.02 -25.38
C ILE A 257 -13.85 -16.64 -23.94
N SER A 258 -15.04 -17.04 -23.47
CA SER A 258 -15.45 -16.75 -22.09
C SER A 258 -14.55 -17.42 -21.05
N GLN A 259 -14.05 -18.62 -21.33
CA GLN A 259 -13.07 -19.31 -20.49
C GLN A 259 -11.71 -18.60 -20.51
N ALA A 260 -11.23 -18.23 -21.69
CA ALA A 260 -9.99 -17.48 -21.84
C ALA A 260 -10.05 -16.09 -21.17
N GLN A 261 -11.22 -15.44 -21.13
CA GLN A 261 -11.44 -14.22 -20.36
C GLN A 261 -11.27 -14.44 -18.86
N ALA A 262 -11.78 -15.56 -18.34
CA ALA A 262 -11.55 -15.94 -16.95
C ALA A 262 -10.07 -16.23 -16.67
N ASP A 263 -9.36 -16.85 -17.62
CA ASP A 263 -7.92 -17.10 -17.53
C ASP A 263 -7.11 -15.79 -17.52
N VAL A 264 -7.51 -14.78 -18.32
CA VAL A 264 -6.91 -13.43 -18.27
C VAL A 264 -7.12 -12.80 -16.90
N ALA A 265 -8.33 -12.86 -16.34
CA ALA A 265 -8.61 -12.32 -15.01
C ALA A 265 -7.76 -13.01 -13.92
N ALA A 266 -7.61 -14.34 -14.00
CA ALA A 266 -6.74 -15.09 -13.10
C ALA A 266 -5.25 -14.69 -13.26
N ALA A 267 -4.77 -14.55 -14.49
CA ALA A 267 -3.40 -14.11 -14.77
C ALA A 267 -3.15 -12.68 -14.29
N GLN A 268 -4.13 -11.78 -14.39
CA GLN A 268 -4.05 -10.42 -13.88
C GLN A 268 -3.93 -10.41 -12.35
N ALA A 269 -4.74 -11.21 -11.65
CA ALA A 269 -4.64 -11.35 -10.20
C ALA A 269 -3.28 -11.93 -9.77
N ASP A 270 -2.73 -12.88 -10.53
CA ASP A 270 -1.39 -13.42 -10.29
C ASP A 270 -0.30 -12.34 -10.50
N ALA A 271 -0.42 -11.51 -11.54
CA ALA A 271 0.49 -10.40 -11.80
C ALA A 271 0.43 -9.33 -10.71
N GLU A 272 -0.76 -8.99 -10.21
CA GLU A 272 -0.93 -8.07 -9.09
C GLU A 272 -0.29 -8.62 -7.81
N ARG A 273 -0.47 -9.92 -7.51
CA ARG A 273 0.19 -10.58 -6.39
C ARG A 273 1.71 -10.51 -6.50
N ALA A 274 2.25 -10.79 -7.69
CA ALA A 274 3.70 -10.74 -7.93
C ALA A 274 4.25 -9.30 -7.84
N ARG A 275 3.51 -8.29 -8.32
CA ARG A 275 3.85 -6.87 -8.14
C ARG A 275 3.83 -6.44 -6.68
N ALA A 276 2.86 -6.91 -5.90
CA ALA A 276 2.80 -6.65 -4.47
C ALA A 276 4.03 -7.24 -3.75
N GLN A 277 4.42 -8.47 -4.12
CA GLN A 277 5.64 -9.10 -3.59
C GLN A 277 6.91 -8.32 -3.96
N LEU A 278 7.00 -7.82 -5.20
CA LEU A 278 8.11 -6.96 -5.61
C LEU A 278 8.15 -5.68 -4.77
N LYS A 279 7.00 -5.03 -4.57
CA LYS A 279 6.91 -3.81 -3.75
C LYS A 279 7.32 -4.06 -2.30
N GLU A 280 6.93 -5.19 -1.73
CA GLU A 280 7.37 -5.59 -0.39
C GLU A 280 8.88 -5.80 -0.33
N SER A 281 9.47 -6.52 -1.29
CA SER A 281 10.92 -6.72 -1.36
C SER A 281 11.68 -5.40 -1.54
N GLN A 282 11.13 -4.46 -2.32
CA GLN A 282 11.69 -3.12 -2.48
C GLN A 282 11.64 -2.31 -1.18
N ALA A 283 10.51 -2.37 -0.45
CA ALA A 283 10.37 -1.73 0.85
C ALA A 283 11.40 -2.30 1.85
N ASN A 284 11.50 -3.64 1.92
CA ASN A 284 12.45 -4.33 2.78
C ASN A 284 13.90 -3.94 2.48
N ARG A 285 14.25 -3.79 1.20
CA ARG A 285 15.58 -3.31 0.81
C ARG A 285 15.78 -1.83 1.15
N SER A 286 14.77 -0.98 0.94
CA SER A 286 14.86 0.45 1.27
C SER A 286 15.04 0.69 2.78
N ASP A 287 14.44 -0.17 3.60
CA ASP A 287 14.54 -0.11 5.06
C ASP A 287 15.92 -0.55 5.60
N LEU A 288 16.81 -1.07 4.75
CA LEU A 288 18.23 -1.29 5.07
C LEU A 288 19.07 0.00 5.00
N THR A 289 18.52 1.06 4.41
CA THR A 289 19.09 2.40 4.51
C THR A 289 18.34 3.17 5.60
N VAL A 290 19.02 3.43 6.70
CA VAL A 290 18.45 4.17 7.83
C VAL A 290 18.67 5.65 7.60
N VAL A 291 17.57 6.41 7.60
CA VAL A 291 17.54 7.86 7.34
C VAL A 291 17.07 8.64 8.56
N ALA A 292 17.44 9.91 8.64
CA ALA A 292 16.98 10.83 9.67
C ALA A 292 15.47 11.14 9.53
N PRO A 293 14.65 10.98 10.58
CA PRO A 293 13.21 11.25 10.51
C PRO A 293 12.86 12.75 10.56
N PHE A 294 13.74 13.60 11.11
CA PHE A 294 13.56 15.05 11.22
C PHE A 294 14.93 15.76 11.23
N ASP A 295 14.92 17.09 11.12
CA ASP A 295 16.11 17.94 11.20
C ASP A 295 16.62 18.01 12.65
N GLY A 296 17.89 17.69 12.89
CA GLY A 296 18.42 17.68 14.26
C GLY A 296 19.91 17.40 14.35
N THR A 297 20.38 17.20 15.58
CA THR A 297 21.78 16.87 15.86
C THR A 297 21.89 15.47 16.44
N ILE A 298 22.90 14.71 16.01
CA ILE A 298 23.19 13.39 16.57
C ILE A 298 23.72 13.55 18.00
N ALA A 299 22.96 13.08 18.98
CA ALA A 299 23.33 13.16 20.39
C ALA A 299 24.29 12.05 20.77
N THR A 300 23.92 10.81 20.45
CA THR A 300 24.72 9.61 20.75
C THR A 300 24.65 8.60 19.61
N ARG A 301 25.73 7.86 19.42
CA ARG A 301 25.79 6.71 18.52
C ARG A 301 25.83 5.42 19.33
N VAL A 302 24.86 4.55 19.09
CA VAL A 302 24.64 3.34 19.91
C VAL A 302 25.15 2.08 19.21
N ALA A 303 25.23 2.09 17.87
CA ALA A 303 25.69 0.94 17.08
C ALA A 303 27.01 1.25 16.33
N GLU A 304 27.79 0.21 16.03
CA GLU A 304 29.07 0.32 15.34
C GLU A 304 29.09 -0.42 13.98
N PRO A 305 29.89 0.02 12.99
CA PRO A 305 30.05 -0.70 11.73
C PRO A 305 30.51 -2.15 11.94
N GLY A 306 29.91 -3.08 11.21
CA GLY A 306 30.16 -4.52 11.31
C GLY A 306 29.28 -5.25 12.33
N GLU A 307 28.58 -4.54 13.21
CA GLU A 307 27.60 -5.08 14.15
C GLU A 307 26.36 -5.64 13.41
N VAL A 308 25.76 -6.69 13.97
CA VAL A 308 24.51 -7.26 13.46
C VAL A 308 23.36 -6.75 14.32
N VAL A 309 22.44 -6.03 13.69
CA VAL A 309 21.28 -5.42 14.35
C VAL A 309 20.00 -6.17 14.04
N SER A 310 19.02 -6.09 14.95
CA SER A 310 17.66 -6.61 14.77
C SER A 310 16.67 -5.45 14.60
N PRO A 311 15.44 -5.71 14.11
CA PRO A 311 14.38 -4.71 14.11
C PRO A 311 14.21 -4.09 15.50
N GLY A 312 14.22 -2.76 15.59
CA GLY A 312 14.13 -2.00 16.83
C GLY A 312 15.45 -1.73 17.54
N THR A 313 16.58 -2.29 17.08
CA THR A 313 17.90 -1.95 17.63
C THR A 313 18.25 -0.49 17.33
N ALA A 314 18.53 0.28 18.37
CA ALA A 314 18.94 1.69 18.27
C ALA A 314 20.27 1.84 17.53
N ILE A 315 20.32 2.74 16.54
CA ILE A 315 21.56 3.08 15.82
C ILE A 315 22.11 4.42 16.32
N VAL A 316 21.27 5.45 16.36
CA VAL A 316 21.62 6.78 16.89
C VAL A 316 20.46 7.37 17.68
N THR A 317 20.78 8.29 18.58
CA THR A 317 19.79 9.18 19.22
C THR A 317 19.94 10.57 18.63
N MET A 318 18.84 11.16 18.17
CA MET A 318 18.79 12.50 17.60
C MET A 318 18.05 13.46 18.53
N VAL A 319 18.49 14.71 18.60
CA VAL A 319 17.82 15.77 19.38
C VAL A 319 17.37 16.88 18.44
N ASP A 320 16.12 17.31 18.59
CA ASP A 320 15.58 18.50 17.92
C ASP A 320 16.01 19.77 18.68
N LEU A 321 16.96 20.52 18.12
CA LEU A 321 17.44 21.77 18.70
C LEU A 321 16.49 22.96 18.49
N SER A 322 15.43 22.82 17.69
CA SER A 322 14.42 23.87 17.51
C SER A 322 13.47 24.00 18.71
N ARG A 323 13.39 22.95 19.53
CA ARG A 323 12.52 22.86 20.72
C ARG A 323 13.33 22.46 21.95
N ILE A 324 14.09 23.40 22.48
CA ILE A 324 14.84 23.22 23.73
C ILE A 324 14.04 23.75 24.92
N TYR A 325 14.16 23.07 26.05
CA TYR A 325 13.60 23.52 27.33
C TYR A 325 14.62 23.33 28.44
N LEU A 326 14.48 24.10 29.52
CA LEU A 326 15.28 23.92 30.72
C LEU A 326 14.47 23.12 31.74
N ARG A 327 14.97 21.95 32.11
CA ARG A 327 14.43 21.18 33.23
C ARG A 327 15.16 21.60 34.49
N GLY A 328 14.46 22.30 35.37
CA GLY A 328 14.98 22.81 36.64
C GLY A 328 14.36 22.11 37.83
N PHE A 329 15.15 21.89 38.88
CA PHE A 329 14.69 21.22 40.09
C PHE A 329 14.27 22.24 41.14
N VAL A 330 13.03 22.16 41.61
CA VAL A 330 12.48 23.05 42.64
C VAL A 330 12.40 22.26 43.96
N PRO A 331 12.98 22.75 45.07
CA PRO A 331 12.84 22.12 46.38
C PRO A 331 11.36 21.95 46.76
N GLU A 332 11.02 20.83 47.39
CA GLU A 332 9.62 20.49 47.75
C GLU A 332 8.93 21.62 48.55
N GLY A 333 9.62 22.24 49.50
CA GLY A 333 9.06 23.35 50.30
C GLY A 333 8.67 24.58 49.47
N ASP A 334 9.16 24.69 48.25
CA ASP A 334 9.01 25.85 47.39
C ASP A 334 8.08 25.58 46.18
N ILE A 335 7.72 24.31 45.90
CA ILE A 335 6.91 23.92 44.73
C ILE A 335 5.54 24.59 44.70
N ALA A 336 4.92 24.81 45.87
CA ALA A 336 3.63 25.47 46.00
C ALA A 336 3.62 26.94 45.48
N ARG A 337 4.82 27.54 45.33
CA ARG A 337 4.99 28.92 44.85
C ARG A 337 5.19 29.00 43.32
N VAL A 338 5.31 27.86 42.63
CA VAL A 338 5.52 27.80 41.18
C VAL A 338 4.21 27.50 40.47
N LYS A 339 3.85 28.32 39.47
CA LYS A 339 2.64 28.15 38.65
C LYS A 339 2.98 28.04 37.16
N LEU A 340 2.10 27.41 36.40
CA LEU A 340 2.14 27.43 34.94
C LEU A 340 2.10 28.87 34.42
N ASP A 341 2.80 29.11 33.31
CA ASP A 341 2.95 30.40 32.62
C ASP A 341 3.64 31.50 33.46
N GLN A 342 4.19 31.15 34.62
CA GLN A 342 4.95 32.10 35.42
C GLN A 342 6.25 32.50 34.70
N PRO A 343 6.58 33.80 34.61
CA PRO A 343 7.81 34.25 33.98
C PRO A 343 9.03 33.80 34.78
N ALA A 344 10.04 33.32 34.06
CA ALA A 344 11.31 32.88 34.58
C ALA A 344 12.46 33.55 33.82
N ARG A 345 13.61 33.67 34.48
CA ARG A 345 14.85 34.16 33.86
C ARG A 345 15.90 33.06 33.97
N ILE A 346 16.40 32.64 32.83
CA ILE A 346 17.45 31.62 32.75
C ILE A 346 18.79 32.32 32.58
N TYR A 347 19.74 31.97 33.44
CA TYR A 347 21.13 32.39 33.31
C TYR A 347 21.96 31.16 32.97
N LEU A 348 22.73 31.25 31.89
CA LEU A 348 23.64 30.17 31.50
C LEU A 348 25.00 30.38 32.15
N ASP A 349 25.65 29.31 32.60
CA ASP A 349 27.01 29.38 33.13
C ASP A 349 27.99 29.95 32.11
N SER A 350 27.74 29.71 30.82
CA SER A 350 28.51 30.26 29.70
C SER A 350 28.38 31.78 29.58
N ASN A 351 27.30 32.37 30.10
CA ASN A 351 27.05 33.81 30.07
C ASN A 351 26.16 34.27 31.25
N PRO A 352 26.73 34.41 32.46
CA PRO A 352 25.96 34.66 33.68
C PRO A 352 25.38 36.08 33.78
N LYS A 353 25.73 36.97 32.84
CA LYS A 353 25.30 38.38 32.85
C LYS A 353 24.05 38.64 32.02
N VAL A 354 23.72 37.74 31.10
CA VAL A 354 22.58 37.91 30.18
C VAL A 354 21.49 36.91 30.57
N ALA A 355 20.34 37.42 30.95
CA ALA A 355 19.16 36.60 31.22
C ALA A 355 18.46 36.27 29.90
N ILE A 356 18.04 35.01 29.75
CA ILE A 356 17.11 34.57 28.72
C ILE A 356 15.71 34.56 29.36
N ASP A 357 14.78 35.29 28.76
CA ASP A 357 13.38 35.30 29.19
C ASP A 357 12.74 33.94 28.86
N ALA A 358 12.05 33.37 29.85
CA ALA A 358 11.40 32.07 29.75
C ALA A 358 10.07 32.07 30.52
N VAL A 359 9.27 31.02 30.33
CA VAL A 359 8.03 30.80 31.08
C VAL A 359 7.99 29.36 31.57
N VAL A 360 7.32 29.12 32.71
CA VAL A 360 7.07 27.77 33.22
C VAL A 360 6.02 27.09 32.34
N SER A 361 6.47 26.24 31.42
CA SER A 361 5.58 25.54 30.48
C SER A 361 4.91 24.31 31.11
N ARG A 362 5.61 23.62 32.02
CA ARG A 362 5.14 22.38 32.65
C ARG A 362 5.77 22.21 34.03
N VAL A 363 4.99 21.63 34.95
CA VAL A 363 5.47 21.12 36.24
C VAL A 363 5.24 19.61 36.22
N ASP A 364 6.31 18.83 36.43
CA ASP A 364 6.21 17.37 36.39
C ASP A 364 5.41 16.84 37.61
N PRO A 365 4.50 15.86 37.40
CA PRO A 365 3.65 15.35 38.46
C PRO A 365 4.38 14.45 39.46
N GLU A 366 5.55 13.91 39.07
CA GLU A 366 6.37 13.03 39.90
C GLU A 366 7.64 13.76 40.35
N SER A 367 8.03 13.56 41.61
CA SER A 367 9.29 14.10 42.13
C SER A 367 10.47 13.32 41.56
N SER A 368 11.45 14.03 41.01
CA SER A 368 12.72 13.44 40.55
C SER A 368 13.86 13.83 41.50
N PHE A 369 14.77 12.90 41.77
CA PHE A 369 15.94 13.16 42.59
C PHE A 369 16.97 13.97 41.78
N THR A 370 17.46 15.08 42.34
CA THR A 370 18.57 15.85 41.76
C THR A 370 19.82 14.96 41.66
N PRO A 371 20.45 14.84 40.48
CA PRO A 371 21.67 14.05 40.32
C PRO A 371 22.87 14.60 41.10
#